data_AF-A0A2E5HNB5-F1
#
_entry.id   AF-A0A2E5HNB5-F1
#
_cell.length_a   1.000
_cell.length_b   1.000
_cell.length_c   1.000
_cell.angle_alpha   90.00
_cell.angle_beta   90.00
_cell.angle_gamma   90.00
#
_symmetry.space_group_name_H-M   'P 1'
#
loop_
_entity.id
_entity.type
_entity.pdbx_description
1 polymer ?
#
loop_
_entity_poly.entity_id
_entity_poly.type
_entity_poly.pdbx_seq_one_letter_code
_entity_poly.pdbx_strand_id
1 'polypeptide(L)'
;MEINETLYRVEITVRYGDPIIDQLKELGCRWDGQVRVWWLSRLDPNAAQVRELVERGTARRNNFARECERRRASGLAVTIPYRHRQIAKQHGGIWDATRKQWLMPSMATVELVQSRLAEAERKGSDTNHMAA
;
A
#
# COMPACT_ATOMS: atom_id res chain seq x y z
N MET A 1 5.70 -1.96 11.36
CA MET A 1 5.72 -0.89 12.36
C MET A 1 5.64 -1.59 13.69
N GLU A 2 6.45 -1.15 14.62
CA GLU A 2 6.55 -1.76 15.93
C GLU A 2 6.41 -0.65 16.96
N ILE A 3 5.75 -0.99 18.06
CA ILE A 3 5.62 -0.13 19.23
C ILE A 3 6.35 -0.84 20.38
N ASN A 4 7.21 -0.11 21.06
CA ASN A 4 7.90 -0.57 22.25
C ASN A 4 7.59 0.42 23.38
N GLU A 5 7.36 -0.08 24.59
CA GLU A 5 7.12 0.77 25.75
C GLU A 5 8.22 0.56 26.78
N THR A 6 8.84 1.66 27.17
CA THR A 6 9.74 1.72 28.32
C THR A 6 8.99 2.26 29.53
N LEU A 7 9.67 2.47 30.65
CA LEU A 7 9.05 3.11 31.81
C LEU A 7 8.51 4.51 31.49
N TYR A 8 9.19 5.27 30.62
CA TYR A 8 8.94 6.70 30.43
C TYR A 8 8.45 7.10 29.05
N ARG A 9 8.69 6.29 28.02
CA ARG A 9 8.33 6.63 26.64
C ARG A 9 7.71 5.48 25.86
N VAL A 10 6.80 5.87 24.97
CA VAL A 10 6.31 5.05 23.85
C VAL A 10 7.27 5.27 22.69
N GLU A 11 7.91 4.21 22.23
CA GLU A 11 8.82 4.21 21.09
C GLU A 11 8.13 3.57 19.89
N ILE A 12 8.28 4.17 18.72
CA ILE A 12 7.67 3.73 17.48
C ILE A 12 8.76 3.57 16.40
N THR A 13 8.85 2.35 15.89
CA THR A 13 9.70 2.01 14.75
C THR A 13 8.86 1.99 13.47
N VAL A 14 9.14 2.93 12.57
CA VAL A 14 8.52 3.04 11.25
C VAL A 14 9.59 3.12 10.18
N ARG A 15 9.26 2.73 8.94
CA ARG A 15 10.18 2.89 7.82
C ARG A 15 10.31 4.37 7.47
N TYR A 16 11.50 4.76 6.99
CA TYR A 16 11.69 6.10 6.45
C TYR A 16 10.70 6.38 5.32
N GLY A 17 10.09 7.57 5.33
CA GLY A 17 9.10 7.98 4.34
C GLY A 17 7.71 7.33 4.51
N ASP A 18 7.45 6.61 5.60
CA ASP A 18 6.10 6.13 5.89
C ASP A 18 5.17 7.33 6.14
N PRO A 19 4.01 7.43 5.45
CA PRO A 19 3.09 8.57 5.59
C PRO A 19 2.58 8.80 7.02
N ILE A 20 2.70 7.81 7.90
CA ILE A 20 2.33 7.96 9.32
C ILE A 20 3.28 8.91 10.06
N ILE A 21 4.49 9.14 9.54
CA ILE A 21 5.49 10.00 10.17
C ILE A 21 4.94 11.41 10.41
N ASP A 22 4.20 11.97 9.45
CA ASP A 22 3.67 13.33 9.60
C ASP A 22 2.59 13.39 10.68
N GLN A 23 1.74 12.35 10.76
CA GLN A 23 0.77 12.20 11.86
C GLN A 23 1.46 12.02 13.21
N LEU A 24 2.58 11.30 13.28
CA LEU A 24 3.35 11.16 14.53
C LEU A 24 3.91 12.52 14.99
N LYS A 25 4.43 13.34 14.08
CA LYS A 25 4.90 14.70 14.41
C LYS A 25 3.75 15.57 14.93
N GLU A 26 2.59 15.53 14.27
CA GLU A 26 1.39 16.27 14.68
C GLU A 26 0.91 15.88 16.08
N LEU A 27 1.05 14.61 16.44
CA LEU A 27 0.74 14.09 17.77
C LEU A 27 1.82 14.37 18.82
N GLY A 28 2.90 15.06 18.46
CA GLY A 28 3.97 15.47 19.37
C GLY A 28 5.11 14.47 19.51
N CYS A 29 5.15 13.41 18.68
CA CYS A 29 6.28 12.49 18.67
C CYS A 29 7.56 13.19 18.20
N ARG A 30 8.68 12.83 18.83
CA ARG A 30 10.01 13.35 18.56
C ARG A 30 10.90 12.24 18.00
N TRP A 31 11.84 12.60 17.14
CA TRP A 31 12.84 11.66 16.65
C TRP A 31 13.99 11.53 17.67
N ASP A 32 14.30 10.30 18.08
CA ASP A 32 15.53 9.97 18.79
C ASP A 32 16.53 9.40 17.80
N GLY A 33 17.56 10.19 17.46
CA GLY A 33 18.58 9.81 16.48
C GLY A 33 19.57 8.77 16.99
N GLN A 34 19.71 8.56 18.30
CA GLN A 34 20.67 7.59 18.85
C GLN A 34 20.16 6.16 18.67
N VAL A 35 18.91 5.92 19.08
CA VAL A 35 18.26 4.60 18.94
C VAL A 35 17.42 4.47 17.67
N ARG A 36 17.28 5.56 16.91
CA ARG A 36 16.58 5.63 15.61
C ARG A 36 15.10 5.25 15.71
N VAL A 37 14.42 5.81 16.70
CA VAL A 37 12.97 5.63 16.91
C VAL A 37 12.25 6.97 17.00
N TRP A 38 10.98 6.99 16.62
CA TRP A 38 10.07 8.06 17.04
C TRP A 38 9.65 7.78 18.47
N TRP A 39 9.48 8.80 19.29
CA TRP A 39 9.06 8.60 20.68
C TRP A 39 8.16 9.71 21.20
N LEU A 40 7.39 9.36 22.21
CA LEU A 40 6.52 10.25 22.96
C LEU A 40 6.60 9.87 24.43
N SER A 41 6.48 10.82 25.36
CA SER A 41 6.33 10.49 26.78
C SER A 41 5.09 9.61 27.00
N ARG A 42 5.17 8.62 27.89
CA ARG A 42 4.00 7.79 28.25
C ARG A 42 2.91 8.57 28.98
N LEU A 43 3.29 9.69 29.61
CA LEU A 43 2.38 10.59 30.30
C LEU A 43 1.79 11.67 29.37
N ASP A 44 2.20 11.69 28.10
CA ASP A 44 1.67 12.63 27.14
C ASP A 44 0.18 12.33 26.87
N PRO A 45 -0.70 13.35 26.82
CA PRO A 45 -2.12 13.15 26.52
C PRO A 45 -2.38 12.41 25.20
N ASN A 46 -1.49 12.51 24.23
CA ASN A 46 -1.63 11.88 22.91
C ASN A 46 -1.13 10.42 22.89
N ALA A 47 -0.60 9.88 23.98
CA ALA A 47 -0.03 8.53 24.00
C ALA A 47 -1.03 7.45 23.57
N ALA A 48 -2.30 7.58 23.93
CA ALA A 48 -3.35 6.67 23.49
C ALA A 48 -3.61 6.77 21.97
N GLN A 49 -3.66 7.99 21.44
CA GLN A 49 -3.88 8.25 20.01
C GLN A 49 -2.72 7.73 19.16
N VAL A 50 -1.48 7.87 19.63
CA VAL A 50 -0.29 7.32 18.96
C VAL A 50 -0.35 5.80 18.89
N ARG A 51 -0.76 5.11 19.98
CA ARG A 51 -0.96 3.65 19.98
C ARG A 51 -1.99 3.24 18.94
N GLU A 52 -3.17 3.84 18.98
CA GLU A 52 -4.25 3.51 18.05
C GLU A 52 -3.84 3.76 16.59
N LEU A 53 -3.13 4.86 16.34
CA LEU A 53 -2.61 5.20 15.02
C LEU A 53 -1.67 4.11 14.48
N VAL A 54 -0.72 3.64 15.32
CA VAL A 54 0.23 2.59 14.95
C VAL A 54 -0.47 1.25 14.76
N GLU A 55 -1.36 0.86 15.67
CA GLU A 55 -2.16 -0.37 15.59
C GLU A 55 -3.00 -0.41 14.32
N ARG A 56 -3.74 0.66 14.03
CA ARG A 56 -4.55 0.80 12.82
C ARG A 56 -3.70 0.72 11.56
N GLY A 57 -2.53 1.36 11.56
CA GLY A 57 -1.59 1.28 10.44
C GLY A 57 -1.02 -0.13 10.24
N THR A 58 -0.71 -0.85 11.32
CA THR A 58 -0.24 -2.24 11.28
C THR A 58 -1.35 -3.17 10.78
N ALA A 59 -2.57 -3.06 11.31
CA ALA A 59 -3.72 -3.82 10.86
C ALA A 59 -3.99 -3.62 9.36
N ARG A 60 -3.92 -2.38 8.88
CA ARG A 60 -4.07 -2.07 7.45
C ARG A 60 -3.03 -2.79 6.58
N ARG A 61 -1.76 -2.78 6.98
CA ARG A 61 -0.69 -3.48 6.23
C ARG A 61 -0.88 -4.99 6.27
N ASN A 62 -1.25 -5.56 7.41
CA ASN A 62 -1.51 -6.99 7.54
C ASN A 62 -2.70 -7.42 6.67
N ASN A 63 -3.78 -6.64 6.65
CA ASN A 63 -4.92 -6.89 5.78
C ASN A 63 -4.54 -6.81 4.30
N PHE A 64 -3.74 -5.80 3.91
CA PHE A 64 -3.25 -5.70 2.53
C PHE A 64 -2.38 -6.90 2.14
N ALA A 65 -1.45 -7.32 3.00
CA ALA A 65 -0.60 -8.48 2.76
C ALA A 65 -1.41 -9.77 2.62
N ARG A 66 -2.38 -10.00 3.51
CA ARG A 66 -3.31 -11.14 3.45
C ARG A 66 -4.14 -11.13 2.18
N GLU A 67 -4.66 -9.98 1.77
CA GLU A 67 -5.46 -9.85 0.55
C GLU A 67 -4.62 -10.10 -0.72
N CYS A 68 -3.38 -9.59 -0.76
CA CYS A 68 -2.43 -9.91 -1.82
C CYS A 68 -2.18 -11.42 -1.91
N GLU A 69 -1.91 -12.08 -0.78
CA GLU A 69 -1.69 -13.53 -0.75
C GLU A 69 -2.93 -14.29 -1.23
N ARG A 70 -4.12 -13.93 -0.71
CA ARG A 70 -5.38 -14.55 -1.10
C ARG A 70 -5.60 -14.48 -2.61
N ARG A 71 -5.52 -13.28 -3.20
CA ARG A 71 -5.74 -13.09 -4.64
C ARG A 71 -4.70 -13.83 -5.49
N ARG A 72 -3.45 -13.85 -5.04
CA ARG A 72 -2.36 -14.57 -5.71
C ARG A 72 -2.62 -16.08 -5.69
N ALA A 73 -2.93 -16.64 -4.53
CA ALA A 73 -3.26 -18.05 -4.37
C ALA A 73 -4.51 -18.45 -5.18
N SER A 74 -5.45 -17.53 -5.38
CA SER A 74 -6.63 -17.73 -6.24
C SER A 74 -6.37 -17.51 -7.73
N GLY A 75 -5.13 -17.29 -8.18
CA GLY A 75 -4.79 -17.14 -9.59
C GLY A 75 -5.29 -15.84 -10.23
N LEU A 76 -5.56 -14.79 -9.44
CA LEU A 76 -6.16 -13.53 -9.91
C LEU A 76 -5.12 -12.51 -10.43
N ALA A 77 -3.94 -12.98 -10.81
CA ALA A 77 -2.85 -12.13 -11.25
C ALA A 77 -2.96 -11.82 -12.76
N VAL A 78 -2.80 -10.54 -13.12
CA VAL A 78 -2.72 -10.09 -14.51
C VAL A 78 -1.50 -9.20 -14.72
N THR A 79 -0.87 -9.37 -15.89
CA THR A 79 0.23 -8.53 -16.34
C THR A 79 -0.36 -7.43 -17.22
N ILE A 80 -0.12 -6.18 -16.86
CA ILE A 80 -0.63 -5.01 -17.59
C ILE A 80 0.54 -4.07 -17.87
N PRO A 81 0.78 -3.68 -19.13
CA PRO A 81 1.74 -2.65 -19.47
C PRO A 81 1.50 -1.36 -18.68
N TYR A 82 2.57 -0.69 -18.25
CA TYR A 82 2.45 0.49 -17.37
C TYR A 82 1.55 1.61 -17.93
N ARG A 83 1.54 1.79 -19.25
CA ARG A 83 0.65 2.74 -19.94
C ARG A 83 -0.84 2.46 -19.73
N HIS A 84 -1.21 1.20 -19.49
CA HIS A 84 -2.60 0.76 -19.26
C HIS A 84 -2.91 0.44 -17.80
N ARG A 85 -2.02 0.75 -16.85
CA ARG A 85 -2.18 0.45 -15.41
C ARG A 85 -3.50 0.97 -14.81
N GLN A 86 -4.08 2.01 -15.41
CA GLN A 86 -5.33 2.59 -14.95
C GLN A 86 -6.51 1.62 -15.09
N ILE A 87 -6.47 0.70 -16.06
CA ILE A 87 -7.50 -0.32 -16.25
C ILE A 87 -7.58 -1.21 -15.01
N ALA A 88 -6.45 -1.75 -14.53
CA ALA A 88 -6.44 -2.51 -13.27
C ALA A 88 -6.96 -1.70 -12.08
N LYS A 89 -6.49 -0.45 -11.92
CA LYS A 89 -6.90 0.41 -10.79
C LYS A 89 -8.41 0.67 -10.78
N GLN A 90 -9.00 0.99 -11.92
CA GLN A 90 -10.45 1.25 -12.06
C GLN A 90 -11.29 0.02 -11.70
N HIS A 91 -10.73 -1.17 -11.87
CA HIS A 91 -11.40 -2.44 -11.57
C HIS A 91 -10.95 -3.05 -10.22
N GLY A 92 -10.45 -2.24 -9.28
CA GLY A 92 -10.14 -2.69 -7.92
C GLY A 92 -8.89 -3.58 -7.82
N GLY A 93 -8.02 -3.52 -8.83
CA GLY A 93 -6.73 -4.17 -8.83
C GLY A 93 -5.81 -3.59 -7.76
N ILE A 94 -5.17 -4.47 -6.99
CA ILE A 94 -4.07 -4.08 -6.09
C ILE A 94 -2.74 -4.45 -6.72
N TRP A 95 -1.72 -3.61 -6.53
CA TRP A 95 -0.40 -3.85 -7.08
C TRP A 95 0.41 -4.75 -6.14
N ASP A 96 0.83 -5.91 -6.64
CA ASP A 96 1.81 -6.77 -6.01
C ASP A 96 3.21 -6.32 -6.42
N ALA A 97 3.84 -5.46 -5.61
CA ALA A 97 5.16 -4.94 -5.88
C ALA A 97 6.26 -6.02 -5.90
N THR A 98 6.06 -7.12 -5.16
CA THR A 98 7.04 -8.22 -5.08
C THR A 98 7.11 -8.97 -6.41
N ARG A 99 5.96 -9.26 -7.02
CA ARG A 99 5.90 -10.00 -8.31
C ARG A 99 5.71 -9.11 -9.54
N LYS A 100 5.53 -7.80 -9.33
CA LYS A 100 5.26 -6.81 -10.37
C LYS A 100 4.03 -7.17 -11.21
N GLN A 101 2.94 -7.56 -10.54
CA GLN A 101 1.68 -7.95 -11.16
C GLN A 101 0.51 -7.26 -10.49
N TRP A 102 -0.60 -7.12 -11.23
CA TRP A 102 -1.85 -6.64 -10.66
C TRP A 102 -2.69 -7.82 -10.19
N LEU A 103 -3.25 -7.73 -8.99
CA LEU A 103 -4.10 -8.76 -8.40
C LEU A 103 -5.55 -8.28 -8.40
N MET A 104 -6.39 -8.94 -9.20
CA MET A 104 -7.81 -8.60 -9.37
C MET A 104 -8.67 -9.14 -8.22
N PRO A 105 -9.82 -8.52 -7.93
CA PRO A 105 -10.69 -8.95 -6.84
C PRO A 105 -11.38 -10.30 -7.10
N SER A 106 -11.64 -10.63 -8.37
CA SER A 106 -12.30 -11.88 -8.79
C SER A 106 -11.89 -12.30 -10.21
N MET A 107 -12.22 -13.53 -10.60
CA MET A 107 -11.94 -14.04 -11.95
C MET A 107 -12.72 -13.28 -13.03
N ALA A 108 -13.98 -12.91 -12.77
CA ALA A 108 -14.77 -12.07 -13.68
C ALA A 108 -14.06 -10.72 -13.96
N THR A 109 -13.37 -10.17 -12.96
CA THR A 109 -12.59 -8.94 -13.16
C THR A 109 -11.29 -9.19 -13.92
N VAL A 110 -10.64 -10.36 -13.77
CA VAL A 110 -9.50 -10.77 -14.60
C VAL A 110 -9.90 -10.76 -16.08
N GLU A 111 -10.97 -11.46 -16.42
CA GLU A 111 -11.48 -11.59 -17.80
C GLU A 111 -11.85 -10.22 -18.38
N LEU A 112 -12.58 -9.39 -17.61
CA LEU A 112 -12.94 -8.04 -18.02
C LEU A 112 -11.71 -7.18 -18.32
N VAL A 113 -10.73 -7.18 -17.42
CA VAL A 113 -9.50 -6.38 -17.57
C VAL A 113 -8.67 -6.83 -18.77
N GLN A 114 -8.57 -8.13 -19.01
CA GLN A 114 -7.88 -8.68 -20.19
C GLN A 114 -8.56 -8.26 -21.50
N SER A 115 -9.90 -8.32 -21.55
CA SER A 115 -10.67 -7.86 -22.71
C SER A 115 -10.44 -6.37 -23.00
N ARG A 116 -10.51 -5.53 -21.96
CA ARG A 116 -10.25 -4.08 -22.07
C ARG A 116 -8.82 -3.76 -22.49
N LEU A 117 -7.85 -4.54 -22.02
CA LEU A 117 -6.46 -4.39 -22.44
C LEU A 117 -6.30 -4.70 -23.93
N ALA A 118 -6.88 -5.80 -24.41
CA ALA A 118 -6.83 -6.15 -25.83
C ALA A 118 -7.48 -5.09 -26.73
N GLU A 119 -8.61 -4.51 -26.31
CA GLU A 119 -9.25 -3.40 -27.01
C GLU A 119 -8.38 -2.14 -27.04
N ALA A 120 -7.73 -1.81 -25.93
CA ALA A 120 -6.86 -0.64 -25.83
C ALA A 120 -5.62 -0.77 -26.72
N GLU A 121 -5.04 -1.98 -26.82
CA GLU A 121 -3.88 -2.24 -27.68
C GLU A 121 -4.23 -2.18 -29.17
N ARG A 122 -5.40 -2.69 -29.58
CA ARG A 122 -5.89 -2.54 -30.97
C ARG A 122 -6.02 -1.07 -31.36
N LYS A 123 -6.71 -0.27 -30.54
CA LYS A 123 -6.91 1.18 -30.79
C LYS A 123 -5.59 1.96 -30.87
N GLY A 124 -4.60 1.58 -30.06
CA GLY A 124 -3.26 2.17 -30.10
C GLY A 124 -2.45 1.80 -31.35
N SER A 125 -2.71 0.62 -31.94
CA SER A 125 -2.08 0.19 -33.19
C SER A 125 -2.63 0.96 -34.39
N ASP A 126 -3.95 1.15 -34.45
CA ASP A 126 -4.62 1.83 -35.58
C ASP A 126 -4.22 3.31 -35.69
N THR A 127 -3.97 3.97 -34.55
CA THR A 127 -3.51 5.37 -34.52
C THR A 127 -2.06 5.54 -35.01
N ASN A 128 -1.24 4.50 -34.94
CA ASN A 128 0.15 4.54 -35.40
C ASN A 128 0.28 4.27 -36.92
N HIS A 129 -0.74 3.68 -37.57
CA HIS A 129 -0.73 3.38 -39.01
C HIS A 129 -1.28 4.51 -39.90
N MET A 130 -1.85 5.57 -39.33
CA MET A 130 -2.35 6.75 -40.09
C MET A 130 -1.35 7.92 -40.14
N ALA A 131 -0.16 7.79 -39.55
CA ALA A 131 0.83 8.87 -39.42
C ALA A 131 2.10 8.66 -40.26
N ALA A 132 2.11 7.73 -41.22
CA ALA A 132 3.21 7.47 -42.15
C ALA A 132 2.72 7.65 -43.59
#